data_AF-A0A9P6RJ28-F1
#
_entry.id   AF-A0A9P6RJ28-F1
#
_cell.length_a   1.000
_cell.length_b   1.000
_cell.length_c   1.000
_cell.angle_alpha   90.00
_cell.angle_beta   90.00
_cell.angle_gamma   90.00
#
_symmetry.space_group_name_H-M   'P 1'
#
loop_
_entity.id
_entity.type
_entity.pdbx_description
1 polymer ?
#
loop_
_entity_poly.entity_id
_entity_poly.type
_entity_poly.pdbx_seq_one_letter_code
_entity_poly.pdbx_strand_id
1 'polypeptide(L)'
;MTAQSKEPVAKRNAAQEGGASAIASDVKVRTKDRTEGHPHPYLNGNFYPVFEETVGDDGIECQVIGTIPESLRGSQYVRTGPNSLNVPKDDAPHHFFDGEGMLHGVYFEPGDGKGPVRARYMNRWVRSDTFKKANDHGPMTTSLGLIMAGAEKFWPLILGLIWYRIKAIYYSLKGAGNGNTALAFFGSRLLALQEAGRPIETSVPSLNTTGEYYFEEENIPEAEKNKKKGPANEVCTAHPK
;
A
#
# COMPACT_ATOMS: atom_id res chain seq x y z
N MET A 1 28.81 -31.27 -48.03
CA MET A 1 28.33 -29.86 -48.02
C MET A 1 26.84 -29.92 -47.76
N THR A 2 26.45 -29.87 -46.50
CA THR A 2 25.12 -30.26 -46.02
C THR A 2 24.36 -28.98 -45.66
N ALA A 3 23.23 -28.76 -46.34
CA ALA A 3 22.39 -27.58 -46.19
C ALA A 3 21.70 -27.55 -44.81
N GLN A 4 21.86 -26.44 -44.09
CA GLN A 4 21.15 -26.17 -42.84
C GLN A 4 19.74 -25.64 -43.12
N SER A 5 18.74 -26.35 -42.61
CA SER A 5 17.33 -25.95 -42.59
C SER A 5 17.12 -24.82 -41.56
N LYS A 6 16.55 -23.69 -42.00
CA LYS A 6 16.03 -22.64 -41.12
C LYS A 6 14.57 -22.96 -40.77
N GLU A 7 14.29 -23.19 -39.48
CA GLU A 7 12.92 -23.21 -38.95
C GLU A 7 12.41 -21.76 -38.75
N PRO A 8 11.11 -21.49 -39.00
CA PRO A 8 10.53 -20.19 -38.75
C PRO A 8 10.10 -20.04 -37.27
N VAL A 9 10.50 -18.92 -36.66
CA VAL A 9 10.09 -18.49 -35.31
C VAL A 9 8.59 -18.20 -35.31
N ALA A 10 7.83 -18.99 -34.55
CA ALA A 10 6.40 -18.79 -34.35
C ALA A 10 6.15 -17.48 -33.58
N LYS A 11 5.43 -16.55 -34.23
CA LYS A 11 4.83 -15.37 -33.58
C LYS A 11 3.81 -15.86 -32.56
N ARG A 12 4.05 -15.61 -31.27
CA ARG A 12 3.04 -15.79 -30.22
C ARG A 12 2.06 -14.63 -30.31
N ASN A 13 0.81 -14.96 -30.59
CA ASN A 13 -0.31 -14.03 -30.66
C ASN A 13 -0.54 -13.36 -29.31
N ALA A 14 -0.73 -12.05 -29.37
CA ALA A 14 -1.36 -11.25 -28.35
C ALA A 14 -2.88 -11.56 -28.28
N ALA A 15 -3.47 -11.17 -27.15
CA ALA A 15 -4.89 -11.21 -26.80
C ALA A 15 -5.42 -12.58 -26.34
N GLN A 16 -5.25 -12.82 -25.03
CA GLN A 16 -6.30 -13.48 -24.25
C GLN A 16 -6.81 -12.45 -23.24
N GLU A 17 -8.03 -12.01 -23.50
CA GLU A 17 -8.78 -11.03 -22.72
C GLU A 17 -8.89 -11.50 -21.27
N GLY A 18 -8.26 -10.72 -20.38
CA GLY A 18 -8.34 -10.93 -18.94
C GLY A 18 -9.76 -10.67 -18.46
N GLY A 19 -10.32 -11.66 -17.75
CA GLY A 19 -11.58 -11.52 -17.03
C GLY A 19 -11.55 -10.28 -16.14
N ALA A 20 -12.56 -9.44 -16.30
CA ALA A 20 -12.72 -8.21 -15.55
C ALA A 20 -12.94 -8.50 -14.05
N SER A 21 -12.21 -7.77 -13.21
CA SER A 21 -12.27 -7.83 -11.77
C SER A 21 -13.69 -7.62 -11.21
N ALA A 22 -14.07 -8.40 -10.21
CA ALA A 22 -15.30 -8.15 -9.44
C ALA A 22 -15.20 -6.92 -8.52
N ILE A 23 -14.02 -6.29 -8.39
CA ILE A 23 -13.83 -4.97 -7.77
C ILE A 23 -12.89 -4.16 -8.66
N ALA A 24 -13.47 -3.37 -9.58
CA ALA A 24 -12.68 -2.47 -10.43
C ALA A 24 -11.68 -1.65 -9.60
N SER A 25 -10.39 -1.73 -9.94
CA SER A 25 -9.35 -0.96 -9.25
C SER A 25 -9.68 0.54 -9.36
N ASP A 26 -9.86 1.21 -8.24
CA ASP A 26 -10.11 2.66 -8.18
C ASP A 26 -8.84 3.49 -8.40
N VAL A 27 -7.70 2.81 -8.61
CA VAL A 27 -6.40 3.39 -8.93
C VAL A 27 -6.41 4.04 -10.30
N LYS A 28 -6.37 5.38 -10.33
CA LYS A 28 -6.34 6.21 -11.54
C LYS A 28 -4.91 6.46 -12.02
N VAL A 29 -3.98 6.65 -11.09
CA VAL A 29 -2.57 6.81 -11.44
C VAL A 29 -1.96 5.43 -11.61
N ARG A 30 -1.75 5.03 -12.85
CA ARG A 30 -0.89 3.91 -13.21
C ARG A 30 0.34 4.49 -13.89
N THR A 31 1.47 4.52 -13.19
CA THR A 31 2.73 4.82 -13.87
C THR A 31 3.07 3.61 -14.74
N LYS A 32 3.30 3.87 -16.03
CA LYS A 32 3.50 2.82 -17.04
C LYS A 32 4.82 2.10 -16.77
N ASP A 33 4.70 0.78 -16.78
CA ASP A 33 5.76 -0.23 -16.83
C ASP A 33 6.77 -0.23 -15.67
N ARG A 34 7.05 -1.46 -15.24
CA ARG A 34 8.25 -1.80 -14.50
C ARG A 34 9.45 -1.47 -15.38
N THR A 35 9.90 -0.22 -15.36
CA THR A 35 11.17 0.15 -15.98
C THR A 35 12.24 -0.48 -15.11
N GLU A 36 12.67 -1.70 -15.46
CA GLU A 36 13.95 -2.22 -15.00
C GLU A 36 14.99 -1.13 -15.30
N GLY A 37 15.53 -0.48 -14.27
CA GLY A 37 16.55 0.55 -14.43
C GLY A 37 16.21 1.97 -13.99
N HIS A 38 15.20 2.22 -13.14
CA HIS A 38 15.14 3.52 -12.46
C HIS A 38 16.48 3.77 -11.72
N PRO A 39 17.12 4.94 -11.88
CA PRO A 39 18.47 5.19 -11.36
C PRO A 39 18.49 5.27 -9.83
N HIS A 40 17.35 5.63 -9.21
CA HIS A 40 17.24 5.73 -7.76
C HIS A 40 17.25 4.35 -7.08
N PRO A 41 18.10 4.10 -6.06
CA PRO A 41 18.26 2.78 -5.44
C PRO A 41 16.98 2.24 -4.78
N TYR A 42 16.15 3.13 -4.21
CA TYR A 42 14.88 2.76 -3.58
C TYR A 42 13.68 2.71 -4.54
N LEU A 43 13.92 2.81 -5.85
CA LEU A 43 12.90 2.64 -6.88
C LEU A 43 13.40 1.65 -7.93
N ASN A 44 14.19 0.66 -7.52
CA ASN A 44 14.75 -0.33 -8.44
C ASN A 44 14.59 -1.75 -7.85
N GLY A 45 14.47 -2.74 -8.73
CA GLY A 45 14.37 -4.15 -8.36
C GLY A 45 13.18 -4.41 -7.43
N ASN A 46 13.48 -4.94 -6.24
CA ASN A 46 12.48 -5.30 -5.23
C ASN A 46 11.86 -4.09 -4.51
N PHE A 47 12.43 -2.88 -4.65
CA PHE A 47 11.87 -1.65 -4.11
C PHE A 47 10.95 -0.92 -5.10
N TYR A 48 10.87 -1.40 -6.35
CA TYR A 48 9.97 -0.79 -7.31
C TYR A 48 8.50 -1.08 -6.92
N PRO A 49 7.61 -0.08 -7.01
CA PRO A 49 6.21 -0.27 -6.62
C PRO A 49 5.49 -1.34 -7.46
N VAL A 50 4.55 -2.02 -6.82
CA VAL A 50 3.59 -2.92 -7.48
C VAL A 50 2.35 -2.11 -7.84
N PHE A 51 1.92 -2.17 -9.10
CA PHE A 51 0.78 -1.36 -9.58
C PHE A 51 -0.56 -2.12 -9.59
N GLU A 52 -0.52 -3.45 -9.60
CA GLU A 52 -1.72 -4.28 -9.57
C GLU A 52 -2.18 -4.55 -8.14
N GLU A 53 -3.49 -4.45 -7.92
CA GLU A 53 -4.14 -5.02 -6.73
C GLU A 53 -4.74 -6.37 -7.08
N THR A 54 -4.60 -7.33 -6.18
CA THR A 54 -5.16 -8.68 -6.30
C THR A 54 -5.91 -9.00 -5.01
N VAL A 55 -7.23 -9.19 -5.10
CA VAL A 55 -8.09 -9.40 -3.92
C VAL A 55 -9.23 -10.35 -4.22
N GLY A 56 -9.76 -11.00 -3.20
CA GLY A 56 -10.87 -11.93 -3.34
C GLY A 56 -10.54 -13.04 -4.34
N ASP A 57 -11.43 -13.27 -5.30
CA ASP A 57 -11.27 -14.29 -6.34
C ASP A 57 -10.14 -13.97 -7.33
N ASP A 58 -9.76 -12.69 -7.47
CA ASP A 58 -8.64 -12.24 -8.30
C ASP A 58 -7.28 -12.40 -7.59
N GLY A 59 -7.26 -12.88 -6.34
CA GLY A 59 -6.02 -13.17 -5.62
C GLY A 59 -5.21 -14.28 -6.30
N ILE A 60 -3.89 -14.19 -6.24
CA ILE A 60 -2.98 -15.13 -6.91
C ILE A 60 -2.91 -16.42 -6.12
N GLU A 61 -3.30 -17.55 -6.72
CA GLU A 61 -3.13 -18.86 -6.09
C GLU A 61 -1.63 -19.19 -5.93
N CYS A 62 -1.23 -19.50 -4.69
CA CYS A 62 0.15 -19.82 -4.38
C CYS A 62 0.44 -21.29 -4.70
N GLN A 63 1.55 -21.55 -5.40
CA GLN A 63 2.09 -22.90 -5.51
C GLN A 63 2.58 -23.36 -4.13
N VAL A 64 2.00 -24.45 -3.62
CA VAL A 64 2.40 -25.05 -2.35
C VAL A 64 3.40 -26.18 -2.59
N ILE A 65 4.57 -26.08 -1.96
CA ILE A 65 5.58 -27.15 -1.94
C ILE A 65 5.57 -27.73 -0.52
N GLY A 66 5.21 -29.01 -0.38
CA GLY A 66 5.00 -29.66 0.92
C GLY A 66 3.55 -29.53 1.40
N THR A 67 3.36 -29.46 2.71
CA THR A 67 2.03 -29.44 3.35
C THR A 67 1.89 -28.23 4.27
N ILE A 68 0.87 -27.42 4.05
CA ILE A 68 0.50 -26.33 4.97
C ILE A 68 -0.18 -26.93 6.20
N PRO A 69 0.22 -26.58 7.44
CA PRO A 69 -0.42 -27.05 8.66
C PRO A 69 -1.92 -26.72 8.71
N GLU A 70 -2.72 -27.70 9.12
CA GLU A 70 -4.18 -27.56 9.23
C GLU A 70 -4.60 -26.42 10.18
N SER A 71 -3.77 -26.11 11.18
CA SER A 71 -3.97 -24.99 12.12
C SER A 71 -3.98 -23.61 11.46
N LEU A 72 -3.49 -23.48 10.22
CA LEU A 72 -3.52 -22.23 9.47
C LEU A 72 -4.79 -22.07 8.65
N ARG A 73 -5.65 -23.09 8.52
CA ARG A 73 -6.87 -23.00 7.71
C ARG A 73 -7.77 -21.86 8.18
N GLY A 74 -8.21 -21.01 7.24
CA GLY A 74 -9.04 -19.85 7.51
C GLY A 74 -8.28 -18.66 8.12
N SER A 75 -6.98 -18.78 8.38
CA SER A 75 -6.14 -17.68 8.87
C SER A 75 -5.57 -16.84 7.73
N GLN A 76 -5.02 -15.68 8.05
CA GLN A 76 -4.33 -14.82 7.09
C GLN A 76 -3.07 -14.23 7.72
N TYR A 77 -1.96 -14.33 7.01
CA TYR A 77 -0.76 -13.55 7.33
C TYR A 77 -0.82 -12.24 6.55
N VAL A 78 -0.63 -11.10 7.21
CA VAL A 78 -0.65 -9.77 6.57
C VAL A 78 0.57 -8.97 6.99
N ARG A 79 1.20 -8.30 6.03
CA ARG A 79 2.24 -7.29 6.24
C ARG A 79 1.89 -5.99 5.52
N THR A 80 2.39 -4.87 6.01
CA THR A 80 2.30 -3.58 5.32
C THR A 80 3.69 -3.13 4.87
N GLY A 81 3.73 -2.25 3.88
CA GLY A 81 4.95 -1.58 3.46
C GLY A 81 4.66 -0.37 2.58
N PRO A 82 5.67 0.48 2.36
CA PRO A 82 5.59 1.60 1.44
C PRO A 82 5.53 1.10 -0.01
N ASN A 83 4.53 1.59 -0.75
CA ASN A 83 4.34 1.30 -2.16
C ASN A 83 3.85 2.56 -2.87
N SER A 84 4.78 3.30 -3.46
CA SER A 84 4.51 4.61 -4.06
C SER A 84 3.50 4.52 -5.20
N LEU A 85 2.35 5.18 -5.02
CA LEU A 85 1.32 5.30 -6.04
C LEU A 85 1.78 6.17 -7.22
N ASN A 86 2.54 7.21 -6.90
CA ASN A 86 3.14 8.13 -7.85
C ASN A 86 4.66 7.96 -7.82
N VAL A 87 5.23 7.25 -8.80
CA VAL A 87 6.68 7.10 -8.91
C VAL A 87 7.32 8.47 -9.14
N PRO A 88 8.26 8.90 -8.28
CA PRO A 88 9.01 10.13 -8.49
C PRO A 88 9.79 10.12 -9.80
N LYS A 89 10.20 11.30 -10.27
CA LYS A 89 11.15 11.40 -11.39
C LYS A 89 12.54 10.94 -10.95
N ASP A 90 13.38 10.56 -11.91
CA ASP A 90 14.74 10.02 -11.71
C ASP A 90 15.61 10.80 -10.71
N ASP A 91 15.53 12.14 -10.71
CA ASP A 91 16.33 13.06 -9.90
C ASP A 91 15.60 13.56 -8.63
N ALA A 92 14.35 13.13 -8.44
CA ALA A 92 13.56 13.53 -7.30
C ALA A 92 14.05 12.82 -6.03
N PRO A 93 14.15 13.54 -4.89
CA PRO A 93 14.43 12.91 -3.61
C PRO A 93 13.38 11.84 -3.30
N HIS A 94 13.85 10.67 -2.87
CA HIS A 94 13.00 9.57 -2.46
C HIS A 94 13.68 8.75 -1.36
N HIS A 95 12.91 8.24 -0.42
CA HIS A 95 13.37 7.33 0.63
C HIS A 95 12.56 6.05 0.58
N PHE A 96 13.13 4.92 1.02
CA PHE A 96 12.39 3.65 1.05
C PHE A 96 11.19 3.65 2.03
N PHE A 97 11.00 4.71 2.83
CA PHE A 97 9.82 4.92 3.68
C PHE A 97 8.74 5.78 3.01
N ASP A 98 9.03 6.33 1.83
CA ASP A 98 8.08 7.12 1.05
C ASP A 98 7.13 6.21 0.27
N GLY A 99 5.92 6.71 0.07
CA GLY A 99 4.87 6.01 -0.63
C GLY A 99 3.74 5.58 0.29
N GLU A 100 2.58 5.36 -0.31
CA GLU A 100 1.36 4.96 0.35
C GLU A 100 1.47 3.53 0.90
N GLY A 101 0.77 3.23 2.00
CA GLY A 101 0.81 1.89 2.56
C GLY A 101 0.10 0.90 1.65
N MET A 102 0.73 -0.25 1.38
CA MET A 102 0.10 -1.39 0.73
C MET A 102 0.14 -2.60 1.64
N LEU A 103 -1.02 -3.19 1.86
CA LEU A 103 -1.18 -4.46 2.55
C LEU A 103 -0.87 -5.59 1.58
N HIS A 104 -0.09 -6.56 2.06
CA HIS A 104 0.18 -7.81 1.37
C HIS A 104 -0.24 -8.95 2.29
N GLY A 105 -1.18 -9.77 1.84
CA GLY A 105 -1.75 -10.87 2.59
C GLY A 105 -1.50 -12.22 1.92
N VAL A 106 -1.25 -13.26 2.72
CA VAL A 106 -1.39 -14.66 2.31
C VAL A 106 -2.56 -15.24 3.08
N TYR A 107 -3.67 -15.48 2.36
CA TYR A 107 -4.88 -16.06 2.90
C TYR A 107 -4.86 -17.58 2.77
N PHE A 108 -4.99 -18.28 3.88
CA PHE A 108 -5.14 -19.72 3.91
C PHE A 108 -6.62 -20.04 3.83
N GLU A 109 -7.07 -20.53 2.68
CA GLU A 109 -8.49 -20.62 2.35
C GLU A 109 -9.24 -21.53 3.34
N PRO A 110 -10.47 -21.15 3.75
CA PRO A 110 -11.31 -21.97 4.60
C PRO A 110 -11.78 -23.20 3.82
N GLY A 111 -12.18 -24.25 4.54
CA GLY A 111 -12.65 -25.48 3.91
C GLY A 111 -13.13 -26.49 4.95
N ASP A 112 -13.77 -27.56 4.49
CA ASP A 112 -14.36 -28.61 5.32
C ASP A 112 -13.33 -29.60 5.92
N GLY A 113 -12.04 -29.28 5.82
CA GLY A 113 -10.92 -30.10 6.33
C GLY A 113 -10.64 -31.36 5.52
N LYS A 114 -11.36 -31.62 4.41
CA LYS A 114 -11.21 -32.87 3.64
C LYS A 114 -10.15 -32.82 2.53
N GLY A 115 -9.41 -31.71 2.43
CA GLY A 115 -8.37 -31.51 1.41
C GLY A 115 -7.21 -30.65 1.93
N PRO A 116 -6.11 -30.54 1.17
CA PRO A 116 -4.99 -29.69 1.55
C PRO A 116 -5.43 -28.23 1.74
N VAL A 117 -4.79 -27.52 2.67
CA VAL A 117 -4.99 -26.07 2.81
C VAL A 117 -4.43 -25.39 1.56
N ARG A 118 -5.24 -24.54 0.92
CA ARG A 118 -4.81 -23.69 -0.20
C ARG A 118 -4.38 -22.33 0.32
N ALA A 119 -3.44 -21.71 -0.37
CA ALA A 119 -2.96 -20.37 -0.04
C ALA A 119 -3.17 -19.44 -1.23
N ARG A 120 -3.62 -18.21 -0.95
CA ARG A 120 -3.86 -17.17 -1.95
C ARG A 120 -3.17 -15.89 -1.52
N TYR A 121 -2.31 -15.36 -2.37
CA TYR A 121 -1.72 -14.05 -2.19
C TYR A 121 -2.70 -12.96 -2.60
N MET A 122 -2.75 -11.90 -1.82
CA MET A 122 -3.58 -10.72 -2.06
C MET A 122 -2.78 -9.46 -1.72
N ASN A 123 -3.10 -8.36 -2.38
CA ASN A 123 -2.55 -7.06 -2.06
C ASN A 123 -3.54 -5.92 -2.32
N ARG A 124 -3.46 -4.90 -1.47
CA ARG A 124 -4.32 -3.71 -1.55
C ARG A 124 -3.63 -2.49 -0.96
N TRP A 125 -3.73 -1.34 -1.61
CA TRP A 125 -3.39 -0.09 -0.94
C TRP A 125 -4.30 0.20 0.25
N VAL A 126 -3.77 0.86 1.26
CA VAL A 126 -4.57 1.44 2.32
C VAL A 126 -5.22 2.71 1.77
N ARG A 127 -6.55 2.76 1.70
CA ARG A 127 -7.32 3.92 1.20
C ARG A 127 -7.37 5.04 2.22
N SER A 128 -6.20 5.52 2.64
CA SER A 128 -6.08 6.70 3.49
C SER A 128 -6.55 7.96 2.76
N ASP A 129 -6.76 9.04 3.51
CA ASP A 129 -7.09 10.34 2.92
C ASP A 129 -5.96 10.85 2.01
N THR A 130 -4.71 10.61 2.40
CA THR A 130 -3.52 10.89 1.57
C THR A 130 -3.52 10.06 0.29
N PHE A 131 -3.82 8.75 0.35
CA PHE A 131 -3.92 7.88 -0.84
C PHE A 131 -4.97 8.39 -1.82
N LYS A 132 -6.20 8.67 -1.35
CA LYS A 132 -7.31 9.11 -2.21
C LYS A 132 -6.94 10.37 -2.99
N LYS A 133 -6.34 11.34 -2.30
CA LYS A 133 -5.89 12.60 -2.92
C LYS A 133 -4.69 12.38 -3.83
N ALA A 134 -3.75 11.53 -3.43
CA ALA A 134 -2.60 11.19 -4.26
C ALA A 134 -3.01 10.50 -5.57
N ASN A 135 -4.07 9.70 -5.52
CA ASN A 135 -4.66 9.02 -6.68
C ASN A 135 -5.37 9.99 -7.63
N ASP A 136 -5.94 11.09 -7.13
CA ASP A 136 -6.68 12.05 -7.94
C ASP A 136 -5.82 13.21 -8.45
N HIS A 137 -4.80 13.61 -7.69
CA HIS A 137 -4.11 14.88 -7.87
C HIS A 137 -2.58 14.78 -7.81
N GLY A 138 -2.03 13.57 -7.71
CA GLY A 138 -0.59 13.33 -7.59
C GLY A 138 -0.07 13.53 -6.16
N PRO A 139 1.26 13.45 -5.95
CA PRO A 139 1.85 13.29 -4.63
C PRO A 139 1.44 14.40 -3.65
N MET A 140 0.99 13.98 -2.47
CA MET A 140 0.42 14.85 -1.44
C MET A 140 1.44 15.25 -0.37
N THR A 141 2.37 14.36 -0.02
CA THR A 141 3.35 14.56 1.05
C THR A 141 4.71 14.98 0.52
N THR A 142 5.52 15.58 1.38
CA THR A 142 6.94 15.82 1.10
C THR A 142 7.70 14.52 1.33
N SER A 143 8.57 14.14 0.39
CA SER A 143 9.44 12.97 0.52
C SER A 143 10.34 13.09 1.76
N LEU A 144 10.44 12.00 2.52
CA LEU A 144 11.40 11.87 3.60
C LEU A 144 12.84 11.93 3.09
N GLY A 145 13.09 11.49 1.85
CA GLY A 145 14.38 11.64 1.18
C GLY A 145 14.80 13.11 1.09
N LEU A 146 13.85 14.02 0.83
CA LEU A 146 14.13 15.46 0.83
C LEU A 146 14.35 16.01 2.25
N ILE A 147 13.59 15.52 3.23
CA ILE A 147 13.74 15.92 4.64
C ILE A 147 15.13 15.51 5.18
N MET A 148 15.65 14.38 4.73
CA MET A 148 16.95 13.84 5.16
C MET A 148 18.13 14.29 4.29
N ALA A 149 17.90 15.04 3.21
CA ALA A 149 18.94 15.41 2.23
C ALA A 149 19.85 16.59 2.67
N GLY A 150 20.07 16.76 3.97
CA GLY A 150 21.06 17.70 4.49
C GLY A 150 20.80 19.19 4.22
N ALA A 151 21.77 20.03 4.57
CA ALA A 151 21.67 21.49 4.47
C ALA A 151 21.70 22.00 3.03
N GLU A 152 22.31 21.25 2.12
CA GLU A 152 22.40 21.54 0.68
C GLU A 152 21.03 21.53 -0.02
N LYS A 153 20.02 20.88 0.56
CA LYS A 153 18.63 20.89 0.08
C LYS A 153 17.71 21.79 0.91
N PHE A 154 18.26 22.73 1.68
CA PHE A 154 17.47 23.64 2.53
C PHE A 154 16.37 24.37 1.76
N TRP A 155 16.69 25.04 0.65
CA TRP A 155 15.69 25.79 -0.12
C TRP A 155 14.63 24.87 -0.78
N PRO A 156 15.01 23.78 -1.47
CA PRO A 156 14.04 22.78 -1.93
C PRO A 156 13.14 22.22 -0.82
N LEU A 157 13.68 21.96 0.37
CA LEU A 157 12.91 21.51 1.53
C LEU A 157 11.89 22.56 1.97
N ILE A 158 12.31 23.82 2.13
CA ILE A 158 11.40 24.92 2.49
C ILE A 158 10.27 25.05 1.47
N LEU A 159 10.58 25.02 0.18
CA LEU A 159 9.57 25.04 -0.88
C LEU A 159 8.65 23.83 -0.83
N GLY A 160 9.20 22.61 -0.63
CA GLY A 160 8.42 21.39 -0.50
C GLY A 160 7.41 21.46 0.65
N LEU A 161 7.82 21.98 1.80
CA LEU A 161 6.96 22.18 2.96
C LEU A 161 5.87 23.23 2.72
N ILE A 162 6.19 24.34 2.03
CA ILE A 162 5.21 25.35 1.62
C ILE A 162 4.16 24.72 0.67
N TRP A 163 4.62 23.99 -0.35
CA TRP A 163 3.73 23.31 -1.29
C TRP A 163 2.86 22.25 -0.62
N TYR A 164 3.41 21.48 0.33
CA TYR A 164 2.65 20.57 1.16
C TYR A 164 1.52 21.31 1.90
N ARG A 165 1.82 22.44 2.54
CA ARG A 165 0.80 23.24 3.24
C ARG A 165 -0.28 23.79 2.31
N ILE A 166 0.11 24.29 1.14
CA ILE A 166 -0.83 24.78 0.12
C ILE A 166 -1.75 23.64 -0.34
N LYS A 167 -1.19 22.47 -0.68
CA LYS A 167 -1.96 21.30 -1.09
C LYS A 167 -2.86 20.79 0.02
N ALA A 168 -2.37 20.75 1.26
CA ALA A 168 -3.15 20.31 2.41
C ALA A 168 -4.39 21.20 2.64
N ILE A 169 -4.26 22.51 2.47
CA ILE A 169 -5.39 23.44 2.55
C ILE A 169 -6.31 23.28 1.33
N TYR A 170 -5.75 23.33 0.13
CA TYR A 170 -6.50 23.33 -1.12
C TYR A 170 -7.32 22.03 -1.31
N TYR A 171 -6.70 20.88 -1.06
CA TYR A 171 -7.36 19.57 -1.15
C TYR A 171 -7.97 19.11 0.19
N SER A 172 -7.99 19.98 1.21
CA SER A 172 -8.58 19.69 2.53
C SER A 172 -8.07 18.37 3.15
N LEU A 173 -6.74 18.15 3.17
CA LEU A 173 -6.07 16.98 3.77
C LEU A 173 -6.45 16.83 5.25
N LYS A 174 -7.14 15.73 5.58
CA LYS A 174 -7.65 15.40 6.91
C LYS A 174 -6.62 14.63 7.74
N GLY A 175 -5.76 13.85 7.09
CA GLY A 175 -4.74 13.05 7.75
C GLY A 175 -3.53 12.76 6.84
N ALA A 176 -2.33 12.81 7.44
CA ALA A 176 -1.06 12.48 6.78
C ALA A 176 -0.69 10.99 6.88
N GLY A 177 -1.44 10.21 7.67
CA GLY A 177 -1.23 8.78 7.83
C GLY A 177 -1.57 8.02 6.57
N ASN A 178 -0.69 7.10 6.17
CA ASN A 178 -0.90 6.23 5.01
C ASN A 178 -0.76 4.73 5.34
N GLY A 179 -0.50 4.37 6.60
CA GLY A 179 -0.48 2.98 7.07
C GLY A 179 0.69 2.13 6.57
N ASN A 180 1.80 2.74 6.13
CA ASN A 180 2.90 2.05 5.47
C ASN A 180 3.96 1.43 6.40
N THR A 181 3.88 1.65 7.72
CA THR A 181 5.00 1.35 8.64
C THR A 181 4.81 0.04 9.41
N ALA A 182 3.64 -0.18 10.02
CA ALA A 182 3.38 -1.37 10.83
C ALA A 182 1.91 -1.77 10.85
N LEU A 183 1.65 -2.97 11.37
CA LEU A 183 0.30 -3.49 11.62
C LEU A 183 0.14 -3.84 13.09
N ALA A 184 -1.03 -3.54 13.64
CA ALA A 184 -1.44 -3.99 14.97
C ALA A 184 -2.81 -4.67 14.88
N PHE A 185 -2.96 -5.81 15.56
CA PHE A 185 -4.26 -6.45 15.72
C PHE A 185 -4.81 -6.10 17.10
N PHE A 186 -5.90 -5.32 17.15
CA PHE A 186 -6.48 -4.80 18.39
C PHE A 186 -8.00 -4.79 18.31
N GLY A 187 -8.69 -5.30 19.34
CA GLY A 187 -10.15 -5.29 19.40
C GLY A 187 -10.84 -5.99 18.22
N SER A 188 -10.25 -7.10 17.73
CA SER A 188 -10.70 -7.81 16.52
C SER A 188 -10.59 -7.01 15.21
N ARG A 189 -9.77 -5.95 15.20
CA ARG A 189 -9.51 -5.08 14.05
C ARG A 189 -8.05 -5.15 13.66
N LEU A 190 -7.77 -5.11 12.35
CA LEU A 190 -6.42 -4.96 11.84
C LEU A 190 -6.17 -3.47 11.55
N LEU A 191 -5.23 -2.87 12.25
CA LEU A 191 -4.90 -1.45 12.15
C LEU A 191 -3.58 -1.27 11.41
N ALA A 192 -3.58 -0.48 10.33
CA ALA A 192 -2.40 -0.04 9.61
C ALA A 192 -1.87 1.29 10.20
N LEU A 193 -0.59 1.29 10.55
CA LEU A 193 0.05 2.36 11.33
C LEU A 193 1.13 3.07 10.51
N GLN A 194 1.30 4.36 10.79
CA GLN A 194 2.41 5.18 10.29
C GLN A 194 2.70 6.30 11.31
N GLU A 195 3.97 6.69 11.44
CA GLU A 195 4.45 7.60 12.50
C GLU A 195 3.78 8.99 12.57
N ALA A 196 3.21 9.49 11.47
CA ALA A 196 2.68 10.85 11.36
C ALA A 196 1.15 10.90 11.22
N GLY A 197 0.45 9.79 11.46
CA GLY A 197 -0.99 9.74 11.32
C GLY A 197 -1.69 8.74 12.22
N ARG A 198 -3.02 8.80 12.17
CA ARG A 198 -3.89 7.92 12.95
C ARG A 198 -3.83 6.48 12.41
N PRO A 199 -4.09 5.48 13.27
CA PRO A 199 -4.33 4.13 12.81
C PRO A 199 -5.46 4.08 11.78
N ILE A 200 -5.28 3.26 10.75
CA ILE A 200 -6.29 3.05 9.72
C ILE A 200 -6.82 1.62 9.86
N GLU A 201 -8.12 1.49 10.10
CA GLU A 201 -8.77 0.21 10.21
C GLU A 201 -8.92 -0.46 8.84
N THR A 202 -8.58 -1.74 8.82
CA THR A 202 -8.63 -2.61 7.66
C THR A 202 -9.32 -3.92 8.02
N SER A 203 -9.97 -4.55 7.05
CA SER A 203 -10.68 -5.82 7.26
C SER A 203 -9.91 -6.99 6.66
N VAL A 204 -9.98 -8.12 7.36
CA VAL A 204 -9.48 -9.42 6.90
C VAL A 204 -10.67 -10.34 6.61
N PRO A 205 -10.64 -11.17 5.54
CA PRO A 205 -9.51 -11.39 4.64
C PRO A 205 -9.39 -10.40 3.47
N SER A 206 -10.38 -9.53 3.27
CA SER A 206 -10.55 -8.73 2.05
C SER A 206 -9.52 -7.61 1.83
N LEU A 207 -8.73 -7.28 2.86
CA LEU A 207 -7.80 -6.16 2.90
C LEU A 207 -8.46 -4.79 2.60
N ASN A 208 -9.78 -4.68 2.75
CA ASN A 208 -10.49 -3.42 2.54
C ASN A 208 -10.18 -2.44 3.67
N THR A 209 -10.02 -1.16 3.32
CA THR A 209 -9.90 -0.08 4.28
C THR A 209 -11.29 0.36 4.75
N THR A 210 -11.55 0.30 6.04
CA THR A 210 -12.82 0.74 6.66
C THR A 210 -12.81 2.24 6.91
N GLY A 211 -11.69 2.77 7.42
CA GLY A 211 -11.54 4.19 7.74
C GLY A 211 -10.45 4.45 8.77
N GLU A 212 -10.27 5.71 9.15
CA GLU A 212 -9.41 6.05 10.31
C GLU A 212 -10.07 5.56 11.60
N TYR A 213 -9.25 5.01 12.50
CA TYR A 213 -9.68 4.48 13.78
C TYR A 213 -9.41 5.48 14.92
N TYR A 214 -10.36 5.58 15.85
CA TYR A 214 -10.35 6.50 16.98
C TYR A 214 -10.46 5.70 18.28
N PHE A 215 -9.43 5.75 19.15
CA PHE A 215 -9.41 4.98 20.39
C PHE A 215 -10.37 5.52 21.47
N GLU A 216 -10.64 6.83 21.52
CA GLU A 216 -11.35 7.45 22.66
C GLU A 216 -12.82 7.80 22.39
N GLU A 217 -13.37 7.58 21.19
CA GLU A 217 -14.74 8.06 20.87
C GLU A 217 -15.90 7.12 21.27
N GLU A 218 -15.64 5.90 21.76
CA GLU A 218 -16.72 4.94 22.09
C GLU A 218 -17.56 5.33 23.32
N ASN A 219 -17.16 6.34 24.13
CA ASN A 219 -17.90 6.70 25.36
C ASN A 219 -17.99 8.22 25.66
N ILE A 220 -17.81 9.11 24.68
CA ILE A 220 -17.89 10.57 24.92
C ILE A 220 -19.28 11.10 24.53
N PRO A 221 -20.04 11.72 25.46
CA PRO A 221 -21.29 12.40 25.15
C PRO A 221 -21.09 13.45 24.04
N GLU A 222 -22.05 13.57 23.13
CA GLU A 222 -21.97 14.41 21.92
C GLU A 222 -21.60 15.88 22.20
N ALA A 223 -21.92 16.37 23.41
CA ALA A 223 -21.58 17.71 23.88
C ALA A 223 -20.07 17.96 24.14
N GLU A 224 -19.26 16.91 24.31
CA GLU A 224 -17.82 17.02 24.60
C GLU A 224 -16.92 16.68 23.41
N LYS A 225 -17.46 16.07 22.34
CA LYS A 225 -16.72 15.76 21.11
C LYS A 225 -16.07 16.99 20.45
N ASN A 226 -16.65 18.18 20.66
CA ASN A 226 -16.10 19.43 20.13
C ASN A 226 -15.01 20.07 21.01
N LYS A 227 -14.76 19.57 22.23
CA LYS A 227 -13.83 20.20 23.18
C LYS A 227 -12.43 19.58 23.23
N LYS A 228 -12.23 18.37 22.68
CA LYS A 228 -10.92 17.69 22.62
C LYS A 228 -10.51 17.35 21.18
N LYS A 229 -10.45 18.35 20.29
CA LYS A 229 -9.75 18.20 19.00
C LYS A 229 -8.27 18.57 19.19
N GLY A 230 -7.54 17.73 19.91
CA GLY A 230 -6.09 17.85 20.06
C GLY A 230 -5.38 16.78 19.20
N PRO A 231 -4.44 17.14 18.31
CA PRO A 231 -3.78 16.18 17.40
C PRO A 231 -2.76 15.25 18.09
N ALA A 232 -2.46 15.44 19.38
CA ALA A 232 -1.30 14.82 20.02
C ALA A 232 -1.58 13.49 20.74
N ASN A 233 -2.83 13.19 21.11
CA ASN A 233 -3.13 12.05 22.00
C ASN A 233 -3.53 10.76 21.25
N GLU A 234 -3.68 10.83 19.93
CA GLU A 234 -4.19 9.73 19.10
C GLU A 234 -3.13 9.17 18.12
N VAL A 235 -1.88 9.59 18.29
CA VAL A 235 -0.75 9.09 17.49
C VAL A 235 -0.20 7.85 18.18
N CYS A 236 -0.43 6.68 17.58
CA CYS A 236 0.28 5.46 17.94
C CYS A 236 1.63 5.46 17.22
N THR A 237 2.72 5.25 17.95
CA THR A 237 3.99 4.91 17.31
C THR A 237 3.83 3.59 16.57
N ALA A 238 4.37 3.50 15.36
CA ALA A 238 4.35 2.27 14.57
C ALA A 238 5.52 1.35 14.94
N HIS A 239 6.44 1.81 15.79
CA HIS A 239 7.52 0.97 16.31
C HIS A 239 7.01 0.04 17.43
N PRO A 240 7.31 -1.27 17.36
CA PRO A 240 7.10 -2.17 18.48
C PRO A 240 7.95 -1.71 19.67
N LYS A 241 7.33 -1.62 20.85
CA LYS A 241 8.01 -1.37 22.12
C LYS A 241 8.48 -2.66 22.76
#